data_AF-A0A9D4PCW2-F1
#
_entry.id   AF-A0A9D4PCW2-F1
#
_cell.length_a   1.000
_cell.length_b   1.000
_cell.length_c   1.000
_cell.angle_alpha   90.00
_cell.angle_beta   90.00
_cell.angle_gamma   90.00
#
_symmetry.space_group_name_H-M   'P 1'
#
loop_
_entity.id
_entity.type
_entity.pdbx_description
1 polymer ?
#
loop_
_entity_poly.entity_id
_entity_poly.type
_entity_poly.pdbx_seq_one_letter_code
_entity_poly.pdbx_strand_id
1 'polypeptide(L)'
;MSRKWKKKASKDGRGTPRLAQDFAWRKNWGVLPTRQRLHKFGIVPSPRCPNCRADETLAHALMECPAAKPVWRLVARDFKIRPPPALNRNRGAFAKLVVMCTWFSIWKRRCLAEASGNLRERPTQPCPVFER
;
A
#
# COMPACT_ATOMS: atom_id res chain seq x y z
N MET A 1 -22.02 24.83 -18.65
CA MET A 1 -21.83 23.57 -17.87
C MET A 1 -20.55 23.63 -17.05
N SER A 2 -20.67 23.45 -15.73
CA SER A 2 -19.75 23.99 -14.72
C SER A 2 -18.47 23.17 -14.53
N ARG A 3 -17.30 23.83 -14.62
CA ARG A 3 -15.94 23.33 -14.33
C ARG A 3 -15.68 23.00 -12.85
N LYS A 4 -16.71 22.57 -12.10
CA LYS A 4 -16.65 22.37 -10.63
C LYS A 4 -15.79 21.17 -10.21
N TRP A 5 -15.71 20.11 -11.04
CA TRP A 5 -14.93 18.91 -10.72
C TRP A 5 -13.41 19.16 -10.75
N LYS A 6 -12.91 19.97 -11.70
CA LYS A 6 -11.49 20.36 -11.78
C LYS A 6 -11.01 21.14 -10.55
N LYS A 7 -11.85 22.02 -9.98
CA LYS A 7 -11.51 22.80 -8.79
C LYS A 7 -11.47 21.96 -7.50
N LYS A 8 -12.27 20.88 -7.41
CA LYS A 8 -12.30 19.99 -6.24
C LYS A 8 -11.04 19.12 -6.19
N ALA A 9 -10.71 18.46 -7.30
CA ALA A 9 -9.45 17.70 -7.43
C ALA A 9 -8.19 18.58 -7.24
N SER A 10 -8.25 19.85 -7.64
CA SER A 10 -7.13 20.81 -7.49
C SER A 10 -6.97 21.37 -6.06
N LYS A 11 -8.03 21.45 -5.25
CA LYS A 11 -7.93 21.90 -3.85
C LYS A 11 -7.40 20.81 -2.91
N ASP A 12 -7.67 19.54 -3.21
CA ASP A 12 -7.34 18.42 -2.32
C ASP A 12 -5.88 17.92 -2.48
N GLY A 13 -5.17 18.32 -3.55
CA GLY A 13 -3.83 17.84 -3.90
C GLY A 13 -2.67 18.85 -3.76
N ARG A 14 -2.92 20.11 -3.37
CA ARG A 14 -1.85 21.11 -3.17
C ARG A 14 -1.11 20.81 -1.86
N GLY A 15 0.07 20.20 -1.97
CA GLY A 15 0.98 19.93 -0.85
C GLY A 15 1.26 18.45 -0.58
N THR A 16 0.51 17.54 -1.21
CA THR A 16 0.77 16.09 -1.10
C THR A 16 1.67 15.64 -2.24
N PRO A 17 2.76 14.89 -1.99
CA PRO A 17 3.59 14.34 -3.06
C PRO A 17 2.74 13.52 -4.05
N ARG A 18 2.96 13.70 -5.36
CA ARG A 18 2.19 12.99 -6.42
C ARG A 18 2.16 11.48 -6.20
N LEU A 19 3.30 10.91 -5.80
CA LEU A 19 3.43 9.49 -5.51
C LEU A 19 2.48 9.01 -4.39
N ALA A 20 2.28 9.82 -3.35
CA ALA A 20 1.34 9.50 -2.27
C ALA A 20 -0.12 9.63 -2.73
N GLN A 21 -0.41 10.56 -3.66
CA GLN A 21 -1.74 10.68 -4.28
C GLN A 21 -2.06 9.49 -5.18
N ASP A 22 -1.13 9.11 -6.06
CA ASP A 22 -1.27 7.95 -6.95
C ASP A 22 -1.43 6.66 -6.16
N PHE A 23 -0.64 6.50 -5.09
CA PHE A 23 -0.77 5.39 -4.18
C PHE A 23 -2.15 5.37 -3.51
N ALA A 24 -2.63 6.50 -2.99
CA ALA A 24 -3.94 6.58 -2.35
C ALA A 24 -5.08 6.28 -3.34
N TRP A 25 -4.96 6.73 -4.58
CA TRP A 25 -5.88 6.36 -5.65
C TRP A 25 -5.87 4.84 -5.87
N ARG A 26 -4.69 4.24 -6.07
CA ARG A 26 -4.55 2.77 -6.26
C ARG A 26 -5.13 1.98 -5.09
N LYS A 27 -4.89 2.45 -3.87
CA LYS A 27 -5.43 1.87 -2.63
C LYS A 27 -6.95 1.91 -2.62
N ASN A 28 -7.54 3.07 -2.88
CA ASN A 28 -8.99 3.26 -2.82
C ASN A 28 -9.73 2.47 -3.90
N TRP A 29 -9.13 2.30 -5.08
CA TRP A 29 -9.66 1.45 -6.15
C TRP A 29 -9.37 -0.04 -5.93
N GLY A 30 -8.63 -0.41 -4.87
CA GLY A 30 -8.28 -1.80 -4.58
C GLY A 30 -7.40 -2.45 -5.65
N VAL A 31 -6.71 -1.67 -6.48
CA VAL A 31 -5.88 -2.15 -7.59
C VAL A 31 -4.42 -2.41 -7.18
N LEU A 32 -4.11 -2.29 -5.89
CA LEU A 32 -2.78 -2.63 -5.39
C LEU A 32 -2.50 -4.14 -5.56
N PRO A 33 -1.28 -4.52 -5.99
CA PRO A 33 -0.93 -5.92 -6.26
C PRO A 33 -0.67 -6.70 -4.95
N THR A 34 -1.73 -6.95 -4.18
CA THR A 34 -1.69 -7.86 -3.01
C THR A 34 -1.54 -9.31 -3.47
N ARG A 35 -0.94 -10.19 -2.66
CA ARG A 35 -0.79 -11.61 -3.03
C ARG A 35 -2.13 -12.28 -3.28
N GLN A 36 -3.18 -11.96 -2.51
CA GLN A 36 -4.53 -12.47 -2.78
C GLN A 36 -5.02 -12.13 -4.20
N ARG A 37 -4.80 -10.89 -4.66
CA ARG A 37 -5.23 -10.45 -5.99
C ARG A 37 -4.37 -11.08 -7.09
N LEU A 38 -3.06 -11.12 -6.91
CA LEU A 38 -2.15 -11.77 -7.85
C LEU A 38 -2.43 -13.28 -7.98
N HIS A 39 -2.74 -13.95 -6.87
CA HIS A 39 -3.10 -15.37 -6.85
C HIS A 39 -4.40 -15.62 -7.61
N LYS A 40 -5.41 -14.75 -7.42
CA LYS A 40 -6.67 -14.81 -8.17
C LYS A 40 -6.46 -14.69 -9.69
N PHE A 41 -5.43 -13.96 -10.13
CA PHE A 41 -5.04 -13.85 -11.54
C PHE A 41 -4.04 -14.93 -11.99
N GLY A 42 -3.69 -15.90 -11.15
CA GLY A 42 -2.71 -16.95 -11.48
C GLY A 42 -1.26 -16.46 -11.62
N ILE A 43 -0.94 -15.25 -11.15
CA ILE A 43 0.40 -14.65 -11.29
C ILE A 43 1.37 -15.18 -10.22
N VAL A 44 0.86 -15.49 -9.03
CA VAL A 44 1.67 -16.01 -7.91
C VAL A 44 1.06 -17.33 -7.40
N PRO A 45 1.89 -18.27 -6.90
CA PRO A 45 1.43 -19.60 -6.49
C PRO A 45 0.71 -19.63 -5.14
N SER A 46 0.86 -18.59 -4.31
CA SER A 46 0.14 -18.52 -3.03
C SER A 46 -0.30 -17.10 -2.67
N PRO A 47 -1.44 -16.96 -1.97
CA PRO A 47 -1.95 -15.67 -1.48
C PRO A 47 -1.24 -15.17 -0.20
N ARG A 48 -0.18 -15.86 0.25
CA ARG A 48 0.49 -15.60 1.52
C ARG A 48 1.39 -14.38 1.49
N CYS A 49 1.34 -13.58 2.55
CA CYS A 49 2.11 -12.36 2.74
C CYS A 49 3.61 -12.67 2.85
N PRO A 50 4.50 -11.93 2.13
CA PRO A 50 5.94 -12.18 2.18
C PRO A 50 6.56 -11.88 3.55
N ASN A 51 5.90 -11.05 4.39
CA ASN A 51 6.43 -10.68 5.70
C ASN A 51 6.08 -11.67 6.81
N CYS A 52 4.84 -12.17 6.85
CA CYS A 52 4.32 -12.94 7.98
C CYS A 52 3.57 -14.22 7.59
N ARG A 53 3.54 -14.57 6.30
CA ARG A 53 2.97 -15.82 5.75
C ARG A 53 1.46 -16.05 5.95
N ALA A 54 0.73 -15.12 6.58
CA ALA A 54 -0.73 -15.10 6.61
C ALA A 54 -1.31 -14.62 5.27
N ASP A 55 -2.59 -14.86 5.01
CA ASP A 55 -3.24 -14.43 3.77
C ASP A 55 -3.22 -12.91 3.60
N GLU A 56 -2.69 -12.46 2.46
CA GLU A 56 -2.42 -11.05 2.22
C GLU A 56 -3.59 -10.34 1.54
N THR A 57 -4.41 -9.70 2.36
CA THR A 57 -5.40 -8.71 1.92
C THR A 57 -4.80 -7.29 1.94
N LEU A 58 -5.54 -6.32 1.39
CA LEU A 58 -5.14 -4.91 1.46
C LEU A 58 -5.11 -4.39 2.93
N ALA A 59 -6.11 -4.77 3.72
CA ALA A 59 -6.18 -4.43 5.14
C ALA A 59 -5.02 -5.07 5.91
N HIS A 60 -4.72 -6.33 5.60
CA HIS A 60 -3.57 -7.03 6.14
C HIS A 60 -2.27 -6.27 5.85
N ALA A 61 -1.95 -6.05 4.58
CA ALA A 61 -0.69 -5.45 4.16
C ALA A 61 -0.44 -4.05 4.77
N LEU A 62 -1.50 -3.26 4.94
CA LEU A 62 -1.37 -1.86 5.39
C LEU A 62 -1.58 -1.64 6.88
N MET A 63 -2.33 -2.49 7.58
CA MET A 63 -2.78 -2.25 8.95
C MET A 63 -2.51 -3.43 9.89
N GLU A 64 -2.88 -4.65 9.50
CA GLU A 64 -2.94 -5.78 10.43
C GLU A 64 -1.63 -6.58 10.46
N CYS A 65 -0.83 -6.49 9.40
CA CYS A 65 0.42 -7.22 9.27
C CYS A 65 1.35 -6.90 10.45
N PRO A 66 1.95 -7.91 11.11
CA PRO A 66 2.95 -7.70 12.16
C PRO A 66 4.09 -6.77 11.76
N ALA A 67 4.47 -6.75 10.47
CA ALA A 67 5.49 -5.84 9.94
C ALA A 67 5.02 -4.37 9.84
N ALA A 68 3.72 -4.13 9.72
CA ALA A 68 3.12 -2.79 9.68
C ALA A 68 2.94 -2.17 11.07
N LYS A 69 2.66 -3.00 12.10
CA LYS A 69 2.40 -2.55 13.48
C LYS A 69 3.49 -1.64 14.07
N PRO A 70 4.81 -1.91 13.94
CA PRO A 70 5.86 -1.02 14.45
C PRO A 70 5.78 0.38 13.85
N VAL A 71 5.51 0.50 12.55
CA VAL A 71 5.40 1.80 11.87
C VAL A 71 4.22 2.59 12.44
N TRP A 72 3.07 1.93 12.61
CA TRP A 72 1.89 2.56 13.21
C TRP A 72 2.09 2.94 14.68
N ARG A 73 2.86 2.17 15.46
CA ARG A 73 3.23 2.52 16.83
C ARG A 73 4.08 3.79 16.87
N LEU A 74 5.06 3.92 15.97
CA LEU A 74 5.87 5.15 15.85
C LEU A 74 4.99 6.36 15.50
N VAL A 75 4.10 6.18 14.52
CA VAL A 75 3.18 7.25 14.10
C VAL A 75 2.23 7.69 15.23
N ALA A 76 1.74 6.73 16.02
CA ALA A 76 0.93 7.03 17.19
C ALA A 76 1.73 7.75 18.29
N ARG A 77 2.97 7.33 18.53
CA ARG A 77 3.85 7.94 19.55
C ARG A 77 4.22 9.37 19.19
N ASP A 78 4.70 9.57 17.96
CA ASP A 78 5.38 10.80 17.52
C ASP A 78 4.38 11.85 17.02
N PHE A 79 3.30 11.41 16.35
CA PHE A 79 2.30 12.33 15.79
C PHE A 79 0.94 12.28 16.50
N LYS A 80 0.80 11.48 17.57
CA LYS A 80 -0.47 11.28 18.31
C LYS A 80 -1.64 10.82 17.41
N ILE A 81 -1.31 10.12 16.32
CA ILE A 81 -2.29 9.57 15.36
C ILE A 81 -2.59 8.12 15.75
N ARG A 82 -3.79 7.85 16.30
CA ARG A 82 -4.20 6.47 16.62
C ARG A 82 -4.58 5.67 15.35
N PRO A 83 -4.02 4.46 15.16
CA PRO A 83 -4.49 3.45 14.20
C PRO A 83 -5.64 2.60 14.80
N PRO A 84 -6.57 2.05 13.99
CA PRO A 84 -6.84 2.44 12.62
C PRO A 84 -7.23 3.92 12.60
N PRO A 85 -6.82 4.71 11.60
CA PRO A 85 -7.29 6.07 11.49
C PRO A 85 -8.79 5.95 11.21
N ALA A 86 -9.62 5.95 12.25
CA ALA A 86 -11.01 6.34 12.14
C ALA A 86 -10.95 7.66 11.38
N LEU A 87 -11.58 7.68 10.21
CA LEU A 87 -11.72 8.85 9.35
C LEU A 87 -12.58 9.89 10.08
N ASN A 88 -12.15 10.35 11.26
CA ASN A 88 -12.64 11.58 11.84
C ASN A 88 -12.34 12.66 10.82
N ARG A 89 -13.42 13.29 10.37
CA ARG A 89 -13.53 14.23 9.27
C ARG A 89 -12.68 15.50 9.46
N ASN A 90 -12.17 15.77 10.66
CA ASN A 90 -11.46 17.00 11.02
C ASN A 90 -9.99 16.83 11.43
N ARG A 91 -9.26 15.84 10.89
CA ARG A 91 -7.79 15.89 10.99
C ARG A 91 -7.21 16.91 10.00
N GLY A 92 -6.33 17.79 10.48
CA GLY A 92 -5.62 18.79 9.67
C GLY A 92 -4.81 18.16 8.53
N ALA A 93 -4.44 18.96 7.53
CA ALA A 93 -3.73 18.51 6.33
C ALA A 93 -2.46 17.69 6.65
N PHE A 94 -1.70 18.10 7.67
CA PHE A 94 -0.52 17.38 8.16
C PHE A 94 -0.80 15.93 8.55
N ALA A 95 -1.84 15.67 9.35
CA ALA A 95 -2.18 14.32 9.77
C ALA A 95 -2.62 13.43 8.59
N LYS A 96 -3.31 14.02 7.60
CA LYS A 96 -3.64 13.31 6.34
C LYS A 96 -2.37 12.93 5.58
N LEU A 97 -1.41 13.86 5.46
CA LEU A 97 -0.11 13.61 4.84
C LEU A 97 0.65 12.49 5.54
N VAL A 98 0.76 12.54 6.87
CA VAL A 98 1.44 11.51 7.67
C VAL A 98 0.80 10.14 7.42
N VAL A 99 -0.54 10.04 7.45
CA VAL A 99 -1.25 8.78 7.18
C VAL A 99 -0.99 8.26 5.76
N MET A 100 -1.08 9.12 4.75
CA MET A 100 -0.82 8.74 3.35
C MET A 100 0.62 8.26 3.13
N CYS A 101 1.60 9.02 3.64
CA CYS A 101 3.02 8.67 3.56
C CYS A 101 3.33 7.39 4.36
N THR A 102 2.66 7.17 5.48
CA THR A 102 2.80 5.95 6.29
C THR A 102 2.31 4.73 5.53
N TRP A 103 1.10 4.78 4.95
CA TRP A 103 0.60 3.69 4.10
C TRP A 103 1.53 3.40 2.92
N PHE A 104 1.99 4.45 2.22
CA PHE A 104 2.93 4.29 1.12
C PHE A 104 4.24 3.63 1.57
N SER A 105 4.79 4.06 2.71
CA SER A 105 6.04 3.52 3.25
C SER A 105 5.91 2.05 3.66
N ILE A 106 4.81 1.68 4.31
CA ILE A 106 4.49 0.28 4.65
C ILE A 106 4.39 -0.56 3.38
N TRP A 107 3.67 -0.07 2.38
CA TRP A 107 3.54 -0.76 1.09
C TRP A 107 4.88 -0.94 0.39
N LYS A 108 5.70 0.12 0.32
CA LYS A 108 7.05 0.07 -0.26
C LYS A 108 7.92 -0.99 0.42
N ARG A 109 7.92 -1.04 1.76
CA ARG A 109 8.66 -2.06 2.54
C ARG A 109 8.18 -3.47 2.21
N ARG A 110 6.87 -3.69 2.07
CA ARG A 110 6.32 -4.99 1.63
C ARG A 110 6.78 -5.36 0.22
N CYS A 111 6.78 -4.41 -0.73
CA CYS A 111 7.30 -4.67 -2.09
C CYS A 111 8.79 -5.02 -2.09
N LEU A 112 9.59 -4.40 -1.19
CA LEU A 112 10.99 -4.78 -1.02
C LEU A 112 11.13 -6.17 -0.42
N ALA A 113 10.30 -6.56 0.56
CA ALA A 113 10.32 -7.90 1.12
C ALA A 113 10.02 -8.98 0.08
N GLU A 114 9.05 -8.73 -0.81
CA GLU A 114 8.74 -9.58 -1.97
C GLU A 114 9.95 -9.71 -2.91
N ALA A 115 10.57 -8.58 -3.27
CA ALA A 115 11.75 -8.58 -4.15
C ALA A 115 12.94 -9.33 -3.51
N SER A 116 13.18 -9.15 -2.22
CA SER A 116 14.22 -9.86 -1.47
C SER A 116 13.93 -11.36 -1.34
N GLY A 117 12.66 -11.76 -1.22
CA GLY A 117 12.25 -13.17 -1.26
C GLY A 117 12.54 -13.80 -2.63
N ASN A 118 12.15 -13.11 -3.71
CA ASN A 118 12.43 -13.55 -5.09
C ASN A 118 13.93 -13.62 -5.42
N LEU A 119 14.78 -12.79 -4.78
CA LEU A 119 16.23 -12.89 -4.95
C LEU A 119 16.83 -14.13 -4.25
N ARG A 120 16.20 -14.61 -3.17
CA ARG A 120 16.63 -15.80 -2.43
C ARG A 120 16.15 -17.11 -3.09
N GLU A 121 15.01 -17.06 -3.77
CA GLU A 121 14.36 -18.20 -4.45
C GLU A 121 14.69 -18.26 -5.94
N ARG A 122 15.79 -17.66 -6.42
CA ARG A 122 16.21 -17.75 -7.83
C ARG A 122 17.24 -18.88 -8.02
N PRO A 123 16.87 -20.16 -8.21
CA PRO A 123 17.62 -21.01 -9.12
C PRO A 123 17.39 -20.51 -10.55
N THR A 124 18.39 -20.66 -11.41
CA THR A 124 18.34 -20.31 -12.83
C THR A 124 17.19 -21.02 -13.54
N GLN A 125 16.00 -20.44 -13.52
CA GLN A 125 14.88 -20.86 -14.36
C GLN A 125 14.95 -20.01 -15.63
N PRO A 126 15.27 -20.60 -16.80
CA PRO A 126 15.25 -19.86 -18.05
C PRO A 126 13.82 -19.42 -18.35
N CYS A 127 13.67 -18.24 -18.97
CA CYS A 127 12.39 -17.67 -19.34
C CYS A 127 11.51 -18.70 -20.07
N PRO A 128 10.19 -18.77 -19.80
CA PRO A 128 9.31 -19.58 -20.61
C PRO A 128 9.33 -19.04 -22.04
N VAL A 129 9.88 -19.84 -22.96
CA VAL A 129 9.71 -19.63 -24.40
C VAL A 129 8.24 -19.90 -24.67
N PHE A 130 7.49 -18.85 -25.00
CA PHE A 130 6.13 -18.99 -25.46
C PHE A 130 6.20 -19.47 -26.91
N GLU A 131 6.25 -20.78 -27.11
CA GLU A 131 6.09 -21.39 -28.44
C GLU A 131 4.67 -21.08 -28.94
N ARG A 132 4.61 -20.66 -30.19
CA ARG A 132 3.44 -20.07 -30.85
C ARG A 132 2.81 -21.10 -31.77
#